data_AF-A0A9E6CL32-F1
#
_entry.id   AF-A0A9E6CL32-F1
#
_cell.length_a   1.000
_cell.length_b   1.000
_cell.length_c   1.000
_cell.angle_alpha   90.00
_cell.angle_beta   90.00
_cell.angle_gamma   90.00
#
_symmetry.space_group_name_H-M   'P 1'
#
loop_
_entity.id
_entity.type
_entity.pdbx_description
1 polymer ?
#
loop_
_entity_poly.entity_id
_entity_poly.type
_entity_poly.pdbx_seq_one_letter_code
_entity_poly.pdbx_strand_id
1 'polypeptide(L)'
;MNDLKIGNYRQAPIQLNENLKQESTSEFGKVIKGAIDRVDGMDKAADKSIMDLLKGKADIHETMIALQKADISMRLFLAIRSKAIEAYKEITHMQF
;
A
#
# COMPACT_ATOMS: atom_id res chain seq x y z
N MET A 1 49.66 -39.40 -10.83
CA MET A 1 48.38 -39.49 -10.11
C MET A 1 47.99 -38.07 -9.72
N ASN A 2 46.76 -37.68 -10.07
CA ASN A 2 46.32 -36.30 -10.32
C ASN A 2 46.60 -35.27 -9.22
N ASP A 3 47.30 -34.21 -9.60
CA ASP A 3 47.33 -32.93 -8.90
C ASP A 3 46.07 -32.15 -9.31
N LEU A 4 44.97 -32.33 -8.57
CA LEU A 4 43.74 -31.57 -8.77
C LEU A 4 43.95 -30.14 -8.28
N LYS A 5 44.54 -29.31 -9.15
CA LYS A 5 44.56 -27.86 -8.99
C LYS A 5 43.13 -27.36 -9.15
N ILE A 6 42.46 -27.11 -8.03
CA ILE A 6 41.18 -26.40 -7.99
C ILE A 6 41.42 -25.03 -8.62
N GLY A 7 40.98 -24.89 -9.87
CA GLY A 7 41.12 -23.70 -10.67
C GLY A 7 40.42 -22.52 -10.00
N ASN A 8 41.08 -21.38 -10.09
CA ASN A 8 40.59 -20.05 -9.75
C ASN A 8 39.10 -19.89 -10.12
N TYR A 9 38.22 -19.90 -9.12
CA TYR A 9 36.86 -19.43 -9.27
C TYR A 9 36.91 -17.92 -9.50
N ARG A 10 37.01 -17.51 -10.76
CA ARG A 10 36.73 -16.15 -11.18
C ARG A 10 35.32 -15.84 -10.70
N GLN A 11 35.22 -15.02 -9.64
CA GLN A 11 33.96 -14.41 -9.24
C GLN A 11 33.41 -13.71 -10.49
N ALA A 12 32.27 -14.17 -10.99
CA ALA A 12 31.55 -13.44 -12.01
C ALA A 12 31.22 -12.06 -11.42
N PRO A 13 31.49 -10.94 -12.12
CA PRO A 13 31.08 -9.65 -11.62
C PRO A 13 29.55 -9.69 -11.48
N ILE A 14 29.06 -9.52 -10.26
CA ILE A 14 27.64 -9.30 -10.01
C ILE A 14 27.31 -8.00 -10.74
N GLN A 15 26.72 -8.11 -11.93
CA GLN A 15 26.17 -6.97 -12.64
C GLN A 15 24.94 -6.55 -11.84
N LEU A 16 25.13 -5.61 -10.90
CA LEU A 16 24.03 -4.84 -10.35
C LEU A 16 23.42 -4.06 -11.51
N ASN A 17 22.35 -4.60 -12.09
CA ASN A 17 21.53 -3.86 -13.02
C ASN A 17 20.92 -2.68 -12.25
N GLU A 18 21.49 -1.48 -12.44
CA GLU A 18 21.04 -0.26 -11.77
C GLU A 18 19.58 0.13 -12.10
N ASN A 19 18.96 -0.50 -13.12
CA ASN A 19 17.55 -0.27 -13.45
C ASN A 19 16.56 -0.90 -12.45
N LEU A 20 17.00 -1.76 -11.52
CA LEU A 20 16.09 -2.37 -10.52
C LEU A 20 15.70 -1.44 -9.36
N LYS A 21 16.39 -0.31 -9.18
CA LYS A 21 16.24 0.53 -7.99
C LYS A 21 15.14 1.59 -8.06
N GLN A 22 14.57 1.85 -9.24
CA GLN A 22 13.72 3.04 -9.45
C GLN A 22 12.24 2.73 -9.71
N GLU A 23 11.89 1.54 -10.24
CA GLU A 23 10.47 1.19 -10.49
C GLU A 23 9.69 0.86 -9.21
N SER A 24 10.28 0.12 -8.27
CA SER A 24 9.58 -0.43 -7.10
C SER A 24 9.07 0.64 -6.12
N THR A 25 9.83 1.72 -5.91
CA THR A 25 9.41 2.82 -5.03
C THR A 25 8.23 3.61 -5.61
N SER A 26 8.19 3.79 -6.94
CA SER A 26 7.06 4.45 -7.61
C SER A 26 5.79 3.61 -7.51
N GLU A 27 5.91 2.29 -7.65
CA GLU A 27 4.79 1.36 -7.63
C GLU A 27 4.09 1.32 -6.26
N PHE A 28 4.86 1.26 -5.16
CA PHE A 28 4.29 1.29 -3.82
C PHE A 28 3.53 2.59 -3.53
N GLY A 29 4.09 3.75 -3.92
CA GLY A 29 3.42 5.04 -3.78
C GLY A 29 2.11 5.11 -4.57
N LYS A 30 2.06 4.52 -5.78
CA LYS A 30 0.83 4.39 -6.58
C LYS A 30 -0.22 3.53 -5.89
N VAL A 31 0.17 2.42 -5.25
CA VAL A 31 -0.75 1.55 -4.51
C VAL A 31 -1.37 2.29 -3.32
N ILE A 32 -0.56 3.01 -2.54
CA ILE A 32 -1.07 3.82 -1.41
C ILE A 32 -1.99 4.93 -1.91
N LYS A 33 -1.61 5.64 -2.96
CA LYS A 33 -2.45 6.68 -3.56
C LYS A 33 -3.79 6.11 -4.02
N GLY A 34 -3.78 5.00 -4.73
CA GLY A 34 -5.00 4.33 -5.16
C GLY A 34 -5.83 3.77 -4.01
N ALA A 35 -5.24 3.48 -2.85
CA ALA A 35 -5.99 3.13 -1.64
C ALA A 35 -6.67 4.36 -1.01
N ILE A 36 -5.98 5.51 -0.97
CA ILE A 36 -6.55 6.79 -0.52
C ILE A 36 -7.75 7.17 -1.38
N ASP A 37 -7.57 7.15 -2.71
CA ASP A 37 -8.64 7.50 -3.66
C ASP A 37 -9.86 6.58 -3.51
N ARG A 38 -9.64 5.29 -3.18
CA ARG A 38 -10.73 4.34 -2.91
C ARG A 38 -11.49 4.65 -1.64
N VAL A 39 -10.80 5.00 -0.55
CA VAL A 39 -11.44 5.38 0.71
C VAL A 39 -12.25 6.66 0.55
N ASP A 40 -11.70 7.67 -0.11
CA ASP A 40 -12.41 8.92 -0.45
C ASP A 40 -13.66 8.64 -1.31
N GLY A 41 -13.56 7.75 -2.28
CA GLY A 41 -14.70 7.31 -3.08
C GLY A 41 -15.79 6.62 -2.25
N MET A 42 -15.41 5.80 -1.28
CA MET A 42 -16.36 5.13 -0.37
C MET A 42 -17.04 6.10 0.58
N ASP A 43 -16.32 7.08 1.10
CA ASP A 43 -16.86 8.12 1.97
C ASP A 43 -17.92 8.97 1.23
N LYS A 44 -17.58 9.43 0.02
CA LYS A 44 -18.52 10.13 -0.87
C LYS A 44 -19.74 9.30 -1.24
N ALA A 45 -19.56 7.99 -1.45
CA ALA A 45 -20.67 7.09 -1.75
C ALA A 45 -21.60 6.94 -0.54
N ALA A 46 -21.05 6.87 0.67
CA ALA A 46 -21.83 6.83 1.90
C ALA A 46 -22.61 8.13 2.10
N ASP A 47 -21.97 9.29 1.95
CA ASP A 47 -22.63 10.61 2.01
C ASP A 47 -23.77 10.74 1.00
N LYS A 48 -23.52 10.28 -0.24
CA LYS A 48 -24.55 10.27 -1.27
C LYS A 48 -25.73 9.39 -0.87
N SER A 49 -25.46 8.19 -0.35
CA SER A 49 -26.52 7.27 0.09
C SER A 49 -27.34 7.87 1.23
N ILE A 50 -26.72 8.59 2.17
CA ILE A 50 -27.43 9.32 3.21
C ILE A 50 -28.35 10.37 2.59
N MET A 51 -27.85 11.15 1.64
CA MET A 51 -28.66 12.18 0.96
C MET A 51 -29.82 11.58 0.17
N ASP A 52 -29.61 10.43 -0.46
CA ASP A 52 -30.65 9.72 -1.19
C ASP A 52 -31.68 9.10 -0.24
N LEU A 53 -31.27 8.59 0.92
CA LEU A 53 -32.17 8.12 1.98
C LEU A 53 -33.06 9.25 2.51
N LEU A 54 -32.49 10.42 2.82
CA LEU A 54 -33.24 11.60 3.27
C LEU A 54 -34.25 12.10 2.23
N LYS A 55 -34.00 11.83 0.94
CA LYS A 55 -34.90 12.14 -0.17
C LYS A 55 -35.90 11.01 -0.48
N GLY A 56 -35.88 9.92 0.28
CA GLY A 56 -36.72 8.74 0.06
C GLY A 56 -36.35 7.91 -1.18
N LYS A 57 -35.12 8.07 -1.70
CA LYS A 57 -34.61 7.41 -2.92
C LYS A 57 -33.72 6.20 -2.65
N ALA A 58 -33.26 6.01 -1.42
CA ALA A 58 -32.43 4.88 -1.02
C ALA A 58 -33.00 4.20 0.23
N ASP A 59 -32.76 2.90 0.35
CA ASP A 59 -33.14 2.11 1.53
C ASP A 59 -32.15 2.37 2.69
N ILE A 60 -32.64 2.26 3.92
CA ILE A 60 -31.82 2.32 5.14
C ILE A 60 -30.76 1.22 5.11
N HIS A 61 -31.08 0.02 4.63
CA HIS A 61 -30.16 -1.10 4.54
C HIS A 61 -28.98 -0.81 3.59
N GLU A 62 -29.24 -0.27 2.41
CA GLU A 62 -28.19 0.09 1.45
C GLU A 62 -27.29 1.21 2.00
N THR A 63 -27.89 2.20 2.64
CA THR A 63 -27.15 3.31 3.28
C THR A 63 -26.28 2.81 4.42
N MET A 64 -26.80 1.91 5.25
CA MET A 64 -26.03 1.29 6.34
C MET A 64 -24.86 0.46 5.82
N ILE A 65 -25.04 -0.29 4.71
CA ILE A 65 -23.95 -1.04 4.07
C ILE A 65 -22.88 -0.08 3.53
N ALA A 66 -23.27 1.01 2.88
CA ALA A 66 -22.32 2.01 2.35
C ALA A 66 -21.50 2.64 3.48
N LEU A 67 -22.15 3.04 4.57
CA LEU A 67 -21.52 3.56 5.78
C LEU A 67 -20.55 2.56 6.41
N GLN A 68 -20.95 1.29 6.55
CA GLN A 68 -20.07 0.25 7.11
C GLN A 68 -18.84 0.01 6.24
N LYS A 69 -18.99 0.01 4.92
CA LYS A 69 -17.86 -0.11 3.99
C LYS A 69 -16.89 1.05 4.13
N ALA A 70 -17.39 2.28 4.24
CA ALA A 70 -16.56 3.47 4.46
C ALA A 70 -15.81 3.37 5.80
N ASP A 71 -16.51 3.05 6.90
CA ASP A 71 -15.91 2.94 8.24
C ASP A 71 -14.80 1.88 8.30
N ILE A 72 -15.06 0.65 7.82
CA ILE A 72 -14.07 -0.44 7.83
C ILE A 72 -12.84 -0.06 6.99
N SER A 73 -13.06 0.54 5.82
CA SER A 73 -11.97 0.92 4.92
C SER A 73 -11.14 2.06 5.50
N MET A 74 -11.77 3.01 6.18
CA MET A 74 -11.09 4.11 6.86
C MET A 74 -10.24 3.60 8.04
N ARG A 75 -10.77 2.67 8.84
CA ARG A 75 -10.00 2.01 9.91
C ARG A 75 -8.76 1.30 9.37
N LEU A 76 -8.91 0.56 8.28
CA LEU A 76 -7.78 -0.10 7.61
C LEU A 76 -6.75 0.93 7.11
N PHE A 77 -7.21 2.02 6.49
CA PHE A 77 -6.32 3.08 6.03
C PHE A 77 -5.54 3.73 7.16
N LEU A 78 -6.19 4.03 8.30
CA LEU A 78 -5.51 4.56 9.47
C LEU A 78 -4.46 3.60 10.02
N ALA A 79 -4.74 2.30 10.05
CA ALA A 79 -3.76 1.29 10.46
C ALA A 79 -2.54 1.27 9.52
N ILE A 80 -2.76 1.32 8.21
CA ILE A 80 -1.68 1.38 7.21
C ILE A 80 -0.87 2.67 7.36
N ARG A 81 -1.54 3.83 7.52
CA ARG A 81 -0.89 5.12 7.74
C ARG A 81 0.02 5.07 8.97
N SER A 82 -0.49 4.58 10.09
CA SER A 82 0.31 4.41 11.31
C SER A 82 1.52 3.52 11.05
N LYS A 83 1.33 2.39 10.37
CA LYS A 83 2.43 1.47 10.07
C LYS A 83 3.50 2.06 9.14
N ALA A 84 3.08 2.85 8.16
CA ALA A 84 4.01 3.55 7.26
C ALA A 84 4.83 4.60 8.02
N ILE A 85 4.22 5.34 8.95
CA ILE A 85 4.92 6.30 9.82
C ILE A 85 5.91 5.57 10.73
N GLU A 86 5.52 4.44 11.32
CA GLU A 86 6.42 3.59 12.12
C GLU A 86 7.61 3.10 11.31
N ALA A 87 7.39 2.57 10.10
CA ALA A 87 8.45 2.08 9.23
C ALA A 87 9.43 3.19 8.85
N TYR A 88 8.92 4.39 8.55
CA TYR A 88 9.78 5.55 8.31
C TYR A 88 10.61 5.91 9.54
N LYS A 89 9.98 5.96 10.72
CA LYS A 89 10.70 6.21 11.98
C LYS A 89 11.77 5.16 12.24
N GLU A 90 11.48 3.87 12.04
CA GLU A 90 12.44 2.79 12.25
C GLU A 90 13.68 2.94 11.36
N ILE A 91 13.50 3.21 10.05
CA ILE A 91 14.61 3.43 9.11
C ILE A 91 15.48 4.61 9.57
N THR A 92 14.88 5.69 10.09
CA THR A 92 15.65 6.83 10.61
C THR A 92 16.38 6.51 11.93
N HIS A 93 15.86 5.61 12.77
CA HIS A 93 16.50 5.22 14.04
C HIS A 93 17.62 4.19 13.84
N MET A 94 17.61 3.42 12.75
CA MET A 94 18.70 2.51 12.39
C MET A 94 19.98 3.22 11.91
N GLN A 95 19.96 4.54 11.67
CA GLN A 95 21.10 5.30 11.11
C GLN A 95 22.00 5.99 12.16
N PHE A 96 22.05 5.50 13.41
CA PHE A 96 22.99 5.98 14.43
C PHE A 96 23.90 4.86 14.95
#